data_AF-B7Q2J8-F1
#
_entry.id   AF-B7Q2J8-F1
#
_cell.length_a   1.000
_cell.length_b   1.000
_cell.length_c   1.000
_cell.angle_alpha   90.00
_cell.angle_beta   90.00
_cell.angle_gamma   90.00
#
_symmetry.space_group_name_H-M   'P 1'
#
loop_
_entity.id
_entity.type
_entity.pdbx_description
1 polymer ?
#
loop_
_entity_poly.entity_id
_entity_poly.type
_entity_poly.pdbx_seq_one_letter_code
_entity_poly.pdbx_strand_id
1 'polypeptide(L)'
;MRYFNCSTANPGFERCSVPYSCCKNASSSRLVSVFCGRNVLNMTESDAWYLVHRTNCPDSARSFIKQHVMIAAGVCLALVVVLAFADLVTNAIIDEIKAIRRFYNQP
;
A
#
# COMPACT_ATOMS: atom_id res chain seq x y z
N MET A 1 -2.16 7.40 -27.38
CA MET A 1 -1.60 6.05 -27.10
C MET A 1 -1.55 5.19 -28.38
N ARG A 2 -1.02 5.72 -29.50
CA ARG A 2 -1.01 4.98 -30.78
C ARG A 2 0.22 4.07 -30.93
N TYR A 3 1.34 4.43 -30.30
CA TYR A 3 2.61 3.69 -30.39
C TYR A 3 2.56 2.29 -29.75
N PHE A 4 1.98 2.16 -28.55
CA PHE A 4 1.90 0.90 -27.80
C PHE A 4 0.66 0.06 -28.13
N ASN A 5 -0.18 0.49 -29.08
CA ASN A 5 -1.43 -0.20 -29.40
C ASN A 5 -1.15 -1.59 -29.99
N CYS A 6 -1.80 -2.62 -29.45
CA CYS A 6 -1.68 -4.01 -29.85
C CYS A 6 -2.32 -4.38 -31.19
N SER A 7 -3.05 -3.46 -31.84
CA SER A 7 -3.68 -3.74 -33.12
C SER A 7 -2.66 -4.21 -34.17
N THR A 8 -3.03 -5.22 -34.95
CA THR A 8 -2.22 -5.73 -36.07
C THR A 8 -1.98 -4.69 -37.15
N ALA A 9 -2.83 -3.65 -37.23
CA ALA A 9 -2.67 -2.51 -38.11
C ALA A 9 -1.60 -1.50 -37.64
N ASN A 10 -1.05 -1.66 -36.43
CA ASN A 10 0.09 -0.87 -35.95
C ASN A 10 1.40 -1.55 -36.35
N PRO A 11 2.16 -1.03 -37.33
CA PRO A 11 3.45 -1.59 -37.73
C PRO A 11 4.57 -1.24 -36.74
N GLY A 12 4.28 -0.42 -35.73
CA GLY A 12 5.26 0.02 -34.74
C GLY A 12 5.87 -1.15 -33.96
N PHE A 13 7.19 -1.13 -33.82
CA PHE A 13 7.94 -2.12 -33.06
C PHE A 13 7.58 -2.14 -31.57
N GLU A 14 7.18 -0.99 -31.03
CA GLU A 14 6.76 -0.78 -29.64
C GLU A 14 5.31 -1.23 -29.38
N ARG A 15 4.61 -1.82 -30.36
CA ARG A 15 3.25 -2.33 -30.15
C ARG A 15 3.22 -3.36 -29.01
N CYS A 16 2.12 -3.40 -28.26
CA CYS A 16 1.96 -4.28 -27.09
C CYS A 16 3.06 -4.17 -26.02
N SER A 17 3.81 -3.07 -26.00
CA SER A 17 4.97 -2.91 -25.11
C SER A 17 4.72 -1.88 -24.02
N VAL A 18 5.57 -1.88 -22.98
CA VAL A 18 5.55 -0.90 -21.88
C VAL A 18 6.89 -0.18 -21.76
N PRO A 19 6.92 1.07 -21.23
CA PRO A 19 8.16 1.80 -21.03
C PRO A 19 9.08 1.10 -20.02
N TYR A 20 10.38 1.37 -20.16
CA TYR A 20 11.45 0.80 -19.32
C TYR A 20 11.22 0.97 -17.81
N SER A 21 10.61 2.09 -17.41
CA SER A 21 10.29 2.40 -16.01
C SER A 21 9.37 1.38 -15.36
N CYS A 22 8.65 0.57 -16.15
CA CYS A 22 7.81 -0.51 -15.64
C CYS A 22 8.57 -1.81 -15.39
N CYS A 23 9.85 -1.96 -15.74
CA CYS A 23 10.58 -3.23 -15.62
C CYS A 23 11.11 -3.50 -14.20
N LYS A 24 10.91 -4.73 -13.70
CA LYS A 24 11.31 -5.16 -12.34
C LYS A 24 12.82 -5.36 -12.17
N ASN A 25 13.51 -5.87 -13.20
CA ASN A 25 14.94 -6.20 -13.14
C ASN A 25 15.72 -5.47 -14.23
N ALA A 26 15.96 -4.19 -14.02
CA ALA A 26 16.66 -3.29 -14.95
C ALA A 26 18.19 -3.49 -14.97
N SER A 27 18.75 -4.44 -14.22
CA SER A 27 20.05 -4.23 -13.56
C SER A 27 21.24 -5.07 -14.03
N SER A 28 21.18 -5.95 -15.04
CA SER A 28 22.37 -6.76 -15.38
C SER A 28 22.81 -6.78 -16.84
N SER A 29 21.99 -6.29 -17.78
CA SER A 29 22.38 -6.18 -19.19
C SER A 29 21.47 -5.19 -19.90
N ARG A 30 22.00 -3.99 -20.20
CA ARG A 30 21.28 -2.87 -20.83
C ARG A 30 20.58 -3.27 -22.16
N LEU A 31 21.05 -4.34 -22.81
CA LEU A 31 20.47 -4.92 -24.03
C LEU A 31 19.29 -5.87 -23.76
N VAL A 32 19.27 -6.61 -22.65
CA VAL A 32 18.14 -7.48 -22.27
C VAL A 32 16.98 -6.65 -21.70
N SER A 33 17.30 -5.56 -21.01
CA SER A 33 16.31 -4.72 -20.34
C SER A 33 15.48 -3.84 -21.31
N VAL A 34 15.95 -3.59 -22.54
CA VAL A 34 15.14 -2.96 -23.61
C VAL A 34 14.03 -3.89 -24.11
N PHE A 35 14.18 -5.20 -23.99
CA PHE A 35 13.17 -6.18 -24.41
C PHE A 35 12.22 -6.58 -23.28
N CYS A 36 12.50 -6.23 -22.02
CA CYS A 36 11.68 -6.62 -20.87
C CYS A 36 10.21 -6.19 -21.00
N GLY A 37 9.98 -5.00 -21.58
CA GLY A 37 8.63 -4.49 -21.80
C GLY A 37 7.99 -4.92 -23.12
N ARG A 38 8.66 -5.68 -23.99
CA ARG A 38 8.17 -5.97 -25.34
C ARG A 38 7.10 -7.05 -25.34
N ASN A 39 5.99 -6.79 -26.03
CA ASN A 39 4.83 -7.71 -26.12
C ASN A 39 4.25 -8.15 -24.76
N VAL A 40 4.61 -7.47 -23.66
CA VAL A 40 4.17 -7.85 -22.32
C VAL A 40 2.65 -7.72 -22.16
N LEU A 41 2.02 -6.83 -22.95
CA LEU A 41 0.57 -6.67 -22.99
C LEU A 41 -0.15 -7.82 -23.72
N ASN A 42 0.58 -8.69 -24.42
CA ASN A 42 0.07 -9.89 -25.08
C ASN A 42 0.40 -11.19 -24.30
N MET A 43 1.06 -11.06 -23.14
CA MET A 43 1.38 -12.18 -22.25
C MET A 43 0.25 -12.43 -21.26
N THR A 44 0.27 -13.62 -20.62
CA THR A 44 -0.67 -13.93 -19.55
C THR A 44 -0.38 -13.08 -18.31
N GLU A 45 -1.39 -12.92 -17.44
CA GLU A 45 -1.29 -12.07 -16.27
C GLU A 45 -0.14 -12.47 -15.32
N SER A 46 0.11 -13.78 -15.20
CA SER A 46 1.18 -14.35 -14.37
C SER A 46 2.57 -14.08 -14.94
N ASP A 47 2.75 -14.21 -16.24
CA ASP A 47 4.06 -14.04 -16.89
C ASP A 47 4.45 -12.56 -16.91
N ALA A 48 3.48 -11.69 -17.21
CA ALA A 48 3.66 -10.24 -17.15
C ALA A 48 3.98 -9.75 -15.73
N TRP A 49 3.44 -10.40 -14.69
CA TRP A 49 3.72 -10.03 -13.30
C TRP A 49 5.20 -10.21 -12.92
N TYR A 50 5.88 -11.22 -13.46
CA TYR A 50 7.29 -11.44 -13.15
C TYR A 50 8.22 -10.41 -13.83
N LEU A 51 7.81 -9.91 -14.99
CA LEU A 51 8.63 -9.03 -15.83
C LEU A 51 8.43 -7.54 -15.50
N VAL A 52 7.19 -7.09 -15.26
CA VAL A 52 6.85 -5.67 -15.15
C VAL A 52 5.99 -5.34 -13.92
N HIS A 53 6.17 -4.14 -13.36
CA HIS A 53 5.27 -3.53 -12.38
C HIS A 53 3.99 -3.09 -13.10
N ARG A 54 2.88 -3.76 -12.77
CA ARG A 54 1.54 -3.44 -13.30
C ARG A 54 0.67 -2.67 -12.32
N THR A 55 1.03 -2.68 -11.06
CA THR A 55 0.34 -1.93 -10.01
C THR A 55 1.06 -0.62 -9.76
N ASN A 56 0.27 0.44 -9.63
CA ASN A 56 0.76 1.68 -9.07
C ASN A 56 0.86 1.53 -7.53
N CYS A 57 1.65 2.39 -6.90
CA CYS A 57 1.80 2.41 -5.44
C CYS A 57 0.45 2.44 -4.67
N PRO A 58 -0.53 3.29 -5.03
CA PRO A 58 -1.80 3.34 -4.30
C PRO A 58 -2.67 2.07 -4.46
N ASP A 59 -2.64 1.40 -5.62
CA ASP A 59 -3.37 0.14 -5.84
C ASP A 59 -2.70 -1.02 -5.09
N SER A 60 -1.37 -1.05 -5.04
CA SER A 60 -0.64 -2.00 -4.19
C SER A 60 -0.98 -1.79 -2.70
N ALA A 61 -1.03 -0.54 -2.23
CA ALA A 61 -1.42 -0.22 -0.87
C ALA A 61 -2.87 -0.65 -0.58
N ARG A 62 -3.81 -0.39 -1.50
CA ARG A 62 -5.20 -0.87 -1.38
C ARG A 62 -5.30 -2.38 -1.35
N SER A 63 -4.53 -3.09 -2.18
CA SER A 63 -4.51 -4.55 -2.20
C SER A 63 -3.98 -5.12 -0.89
N PHE A 64 -2.90 -4.54 -0.37
CA PHE A 64 -2.32 -4.93 0.91
C PHE A 64 -3.29 -4.68 2.07
N ILE A 65 -3.94 -3.51 2.10
CA ILE A 65 -4.97 -3.20 3.11
C ILE A 65 -6.13 -4.18 3.00
N LYS A 66 -6.63 -4.50 1.80
CA LYS A 66 -7.72 -5.48 1.63
C LYS A 66 -7.33 -6.86 2.13
N GLN A 67 -6.09 -7.30 1.92
CA GLN A 67 -5.60 -8.61 2.37
C GLN A 67 -5.33 -8.67 3.88
N HIS A 68 -4.94 -7.56 4.50
CA HIS A 68 -4.61 -7.50 5.93
C HIS A 68 -5.58 -6.66 6.78
N VAL A 69 -6.78 -6.36 6.26
CA VAL A 69 -7.76 -5.48 6.92
C VAL A 69 -8.15 -6.00 8.29
N MET A 70 -8.26 -7.33 8.44
CA MET A 70 -8.63 -7.96 9.71
C MET A 70 -7.53 -7.77 10.77
N ILE A 71 -6.26 -7.90 10.38
CA ILE A 71 -5.13 -7.70 11.30
C ILE A 71 -5.02 -6.22 11.67
N ALA A 72 -5.10 -5.33 10.68
CA ALA A 72 -5.07 -3.88 10.91
C ALA A 72 -6.20 -3.43 11.85
N ALA A 73 -7.44 -3.89 11.60
CA ALA A 73 -8.58 -3.61 12.46
C ALA A 73 -8.40 -4.15 13.88
N GLY A 74 -7.85 -5.36 14.03
CA GLY A 74 -7.54 -5.95 15.33
C GLY A 74 -6.53 -5.13 16.13
N VAL A 75 -5.45 -4.67 15.49
CA VAL A 75 -4.44 -3.81 16.13
C VAL A 75 -5.05 -2.48 16.54
N CYS A 76 -5.84 -1.84 15.67
CA CYS A 76 -6.52 -0.59 16.00
C CYS A 76 -7.48 -0.77 17.20
N LEU A 77 -8.27 -1.85 17.22
CA LEU A 77 -9.18 -2.14 18.33
C LEU A 77 -8.41 -2.34 19.64
N ALA A 78 -7.32 -3.12 19.61
CA ALA A 78 -6.50 -3.35 20.79
C ALA A 78 -5.92 -2.04 21.35
N LEU A 79 -5.43 -1.17 20.47
CA LEU A 79 -4.93 0.16 20.88
C LEU A 79 -6.05 1.01 21.51
N VAL A 80 -7.24 1.04 20.90
CA VAL A 80 -8.39 1.79 21.46
C VAL A 80 -8.76 1.27 22.85
N VAL A 81 -8.78 -0.05 23.05
CA VAL A 81 -9.08 -0.65 24.36
C VAL A 81 -8.02 -0.26 25.40
N VAL A 82 -6.73 -0.33 25.05
CA VAL A 82 -5.64 0.04 25.94
C VAL A 82 -5.69 1.53 26.29
N LEU A 83 -5.94 2.39 25.30
CA LEU A 83 -6.07 3.84 25.53
C LEU A 83 -7.28 4.17 26.41
N ALA A 84 -8.44 3.57 26.13
CA ALA A 84 -9.63 3.76 26.95
C ALA A 84 -9.42 3.31 28.40
N PHE A 85 -8.71 2.19 28.62
CA PHE A 85 -8.35 1.75 29.97
C PHE A 85 -7.42 2.75 30.68
N ALA A 86 -6.39 3.26 29.98
CA ALA A 86 -5.48 4.26 30.54
C ALA A 86 -6.21 5.56 30.92
N ASP A 87 -7.16 6.00 30.09
CA ASP A 87 -8.00 7.17 30.36
C ASP A 87 -8.90 6.94 31.58
N LEU A 88 -9.53 5.77 31.71
CA LEU A 88 -10.35 5.42 32.86
C LEU A 88 -9.55 5.49 34.17
N VAL A 89 -8.35 4.90 34.18
CA VAL A 89 -7.46 4.93 35.35
C VAL A 89 -7.02 6.36 35.68
N THR A 90 -6.64 7.13 34.67
CA THR A 90 -6.20 8.52 34.86
C THR A 90 -7.32 9.37 35.44
N ASN A 91 -8.54 9.24 34.92
CA ASN A 91 -9.70 9.98 35.42
C ASN A 91 -10.08 9.56 36.84
N ALA A 92 -9.99 8.28 37.20
CA ALA A 92 -10.23 7.80 38.56
C ALA A 92 -9.27 8.46 39.56
N ILE A 93 -7.97 8.51 39.25
CA ILE A 93 -6.95 9.14 40.10
C ILE A 93 -7.19 10.65 40.21
N ILE A 94 -7.51 11.32 39.10
CA ILE A 94 -7.80 12.75 39.10
C ILE A 94 -8.99 13.08 40.01
N ASP A 95 -10.03 12.24 40.02
CA ASP A 95 -11.21 12.47 40.84
C ASP A 95 -10.91 12.30 42.34
N GLU A 96 -10.03 11.37 42.72
CA GLU A 96 -9.52 11.29 44.10
C GLU A 96 -8.76 12.57 44.50
N ILE A 97 -7.88 13.07 43.64
CA ILE A 97 -7.13 14.31 43.90
C ILE A 97 -8.08 15.51 44.04
N LYS A 98 -9.10 15.60 43.17
CA LYS A 98 -10.12 16.66 43.26
C LYS A 98 -10.91 16.56 44.56
N ALA A 99 -11.24 15.35 45.02
CA ALA A 99 -11.96 15.15 46.28
C ALA A 99 -11.14 15.67 47.46
N ILE A 100 -9.86 15.27 47.57
CA ILE A 100 -8.95 15.74 48.62
C ILE A 100 -8.79 17.27 48.57
N ARG A 101 -8.59 17.83 47.36
CA ARG A 101 -8.49 19.28 47.19
C ARG A 101 -9.75 20.00 47.65
N ARG A 102 -10.95 19.46 47.37
CA ARG A 102 -12.22 20.06 47.84
C ARG A 102 -12.31 20.08 49.36
N PHE A 103 -11.91 19.00 50.04
CA PHE A 103 -11.88 18.97 51.50
C PHE A 103 -10.91 20.00 52.09
N TYR A 104 -9.72 20.15 51.52
CA TYR A 104 -8.74 21.14 52.00
C TYR A 104 -9.13 22.59 51.67
N ASN A 105 -9.91 22.80 50.60
CA ASN A 105 -10.32 24.12 50.13
C ASN A 105 -11.70 24.56 50.66
N GLN A 106 -12.31 23.80 51.57
CA GLN A 106 -13.43 24.29 52.39
C GLN A 106 -12.86 25.06 53.61
N PRO A 107 -13.37 26.28 53.88
CA PRO A 107 -12.89 27.15 54.96
C PRO A 107 -13.25 26.65 56.36
#